data_AF-A0AA88YUJ3-F1
#
_entry.id   AF-A0AA88YUJ3-F1
#
_cell.length_a   1.000
_cell.length_b   1.000
_cell.length_c   1.000
_cell.angle_alpha   90.00
_cell.angle_beta   90.00
_cell.angle_gamma   90.00
#
_symmetry.space_group_name_H-M   'P 1'
#
loop_
_entity.id
_entity.type
_entity.pdbx_description
1 polymer ?
#
loop_
_entity_poly.entity_id
_entity_poly.type
_entity_poly.pdbx_seq_one_letter_code
_entity_poly.pdbx_strand_id
1 'polypeptide(L)'
;MSTDPEIPEDELRTMAKLFKELKVKPKMDSPDDFKQWMADYVKQADIKPTVKINTDSTTDTTVKLSSHYRPKLSNFYGDGSKSDIPYDQWRYEVDCLVREKYDDSIIAQSIRNSLKGNAAQVAMRLGPEAKVPALLEKMESIFGSIEKGESIMQEFYSASQRQSEDSMTWSCRNIQKSHKARRSH
;
A
#
# COMPACT_ATOMS: atom_id res chain seq x y z
N MET A 1 40.54 -25.00 9.32
CA MET A 1 40.28 -23.80 10.13
C MET A 1 38.78 -23.79 10.38
N SER A 2 38.35 -24.03 11.62
CA SER A 2 36.94 -23.98 11.99
C SER A 2 36.63 -22.58 12.49
N THR A 3 35.57 -21.97 11.97
CA THR A 3 34.99 -20.73 12.50
C THR A 3 33.72 -21.11 13.24
N ASP A 4 33.78 -21.16 14.56
CA ASP A 4 32.59 -21.37 15.37
C ASP A 4 31.63 -20.16 15.20
N PRO A 5 30.31 -20.39 15.15
CA PRO A 5 29.34 -19.31 15.09
C PRO A 5 29.23 -18.65 16.48
N GLU A 6 29.93 -17.53 16.67
CA GLU A 6 29.76 -16.70 17.86
C GLU A 6 28.30 -16.21 17.96
N ILE A 7 27.62 -16.60 19.04
CA ILE A 7 26.24 -16.17 19.32
C ILE A 7 26.28 -14.66 19.60
N PRO A 8 25.49 -13.82 18.90
CA PRO A 8 25.53 -12.38 19.09
C PRO A 8 25.30 -11.96 20.54
N GLU A 9 26.11 -11.02 21.05
CA GLU A 9 26.07 -10.63 22.47
C GLU A 9 24.70 -10.04 22.89
N ASP A 10 23.95 -9.50 21.95
CA ASP A 10 22.58 -9.01 22.15
C ASP A 10 21.58 -10.14 22.46
N GLU A 11 21.77 -11.32 21.88
CA GLU A 11 20.98 -12.52 22.21
C GLU A 11 21.34 -13.04 23.59
N LEU A 12 22.64 -13.12 23.92
CA LEU A 12 23.13 -13.49 25.25
C LEU A 12 22.55 -12.58 26.35
N ARG A 13 22.52 -11.26 26.10
CA ARG A 13 21.90 -10.26 27.00
C ARG A 13 20.38 -10.41 27.12
N THR A 14 19.72 -10.87 26.06
CA THR A 14 18.26 -11.10 26.03
C THR A 14 17.89 -12.39 26.76
N MET A 15 18.61 -13.49 26.52
CA MET A 15 18.47 -14.74 27.25
C MET A 15 18.76 -14.57 28.75
N ALA A 16 19.81 -13.83 29.11
CA ALA A 16 20.15 -13.55 30.52
C ALA A 16 19.04 -12.80 31.28
N LYS A 17 18.26 -11.94 30.61
CA LYS A 17 17.06 -11.31 31.19
C LYS A 17 15.96 -12.34 31.42
N LEU A 18 15.65 -13.15 30.41
CA LEU A 18 14.58 -14.17 30.46
C LEU A 18 14.81 -15.19 31.59
N PHE A 19 16.03 -15.71 31.77
CA PHE A 19 16.31 -16.65 32.89
C PHE A 19 16.21 -16.00 34.27
N LYS A 20 16.59 -14.72 34.39
CA LYS A 20 16.46 -13.96 35.63
C LYS A 20 14.98 -13.71 35.99
N GLU A 21 14.13 -13.47 34.99
CA GLU A 21 12.70 -13.26 35.14
C GLU A 21 11.95 -14.58 35.47
N LEU A 22 12.31 -15.68 34.80
CA LEU A 22 11.78 -17.02 35.07
C LEU A 22 12.28 -17.66 36.39
N LYS A 23 13.23 -17.01 37.10
CA LYS A 23 13.93 -17.52 38.30
C LYS A 23 14.71 -18.84 38.12
N VAL A 24 14.73 -19.42 36.93
CA VAL A 24 15.44 -20.69 36.67
C VAL A 24 16.94 -20.44 36.53
N LYS A 25 17.75 -21.11 37.34
CA LYS A 25 19.21 -21.15 37.17
C LYS A 25 19.60 -22.39 36.37
N PRO A 26 19.90 -22.28 35.05
CA PRO A 26 20.65 -23.35 34.38
C PRO A 26 21.99 -23.56 35.09
N LYS A 27 22.43 -24.81 35.18
CA LYS A 27 23.52 -25.23 36.10
C LYS A 27 24.41 -26.30 35.47
N MET A 28 24.82 -26.05 34.22
CA MET A 28 25.56 -26.97 33.36
C MET A 28 26.59 -26.18 32.55
N ASP A 29 27.81 -26.69 32.43
CA ASP A 29 28.99 -25.92 32.01
C ASP A 29 29.32 -26.08 30.51
N SER A 30 28.33 -26.44 29.67
CA SER A 30 28.50 -26.71 28.23
C SER A 30 27.34 -26.16 27.37
N PRO A 31 27.59 -25.57 26.18
CA PRO A 31 26.54 -24.95 25.34
C PRO A 31 25.51 -25.93 24.76
N ASP A 32 25.91 -27.16 24.42
CA ASP A 32 24.99 -28.14 23.81
C ASP A 32 24.11 -28.83 24.85
N ASP A 33 24.67 -29.13 26.02
CA ASP A 33 23.94 -29.55 27.23
C ASP A 33 22.80 -28.56 27.57
N PHE A 34 23.07 -27.26 27.44
CA PHE A 34 22.09 -26.21 27.65
C PHE A 34 20.96 -26.21 26.60
N LYS A 35 21.25 -26.52 25.32
CA LYS A 35 20.22 -26.71 24.27
C LYS A 35 19.34 -27.91 24.59
N GLN A 36 19.95 -29.02 25.00
CA GLN A 36 19.26 -30.24 25.44
C GLN A 36 18.30 -29.95 26.61
N TRP A 37 18.80 -29.22 27.62
CA TRP A 37 18.03 -28.82 28.80
C TRP A 37 16.84 -27.91 28.46
N MET A 38 17.03 -26.90 27.59
CA MET A 38 15.92 -26.05 27.14
C MET A 38 14.83 -26.86 26.42
N ALA A 39 15.22 -27.80 25.56
CA ALA A 39 14.27 -28.64 24.82
C ALA A 39 13.41 -29.52 25.74
N ASP A 40 13.95 -30.01 26.85
CA ASP A 40 13.18 -30.80 27.82
C ASP A 40 12.39 -29.94 28.82
N TYR A 41 12.88 -28.76 29.19
CA TYR A 41 12.12 -27.82 30.03
C TYR A 41 10.82 -27.35 29.35
N VAL A 42 10.87 -27.05 28.04
CA VAL A 42 9.69 -26.68 27.24
C VAL A 42 8.67 -27.82 27.17
N LYS A 43 9.11 -29.09 27.08
CA LYS A 43 8.22 -30.26 27.11
C LYS A 43 7.56 -30.47 28.47
N GLN A 44 8.29 -30.23 29.56
CA GLN A 44 7.78 -30.47 30.93
C GLN A 44 6.81 -29.39 31.43
N ALA A 45 6.90 -28.16 30.92
CA ALA A 45 6.14 -27.03 31.45
C ALA A 45 4.74 -26.84 30.83
N ASP A 46 4.38 -27.60 29.78
CA ASP A 46 3.14 -27.47 28.98
C ASP A 46 2.84 -26.03 28.49
N ILE A 47 3.90 -25.23 28.33
CA ILE A 47 3.81 -23.83 27.88
C ILE A 47 3.59 -23.82 26.36
N LYS A 48 2.33 -23.67 25.94
CA LYS A 48 1.98 -23.37 24.55
C LYS A 48 2.66 -22.06 24.12
N PRO A 49 3.58 -22.07 23.14
CA PRO A 49 4.45 -20.93 22.87
C PRO A 49 3.69 -19.79 22.18
N THR A 50 3.18 -18.84 22.97
CA THR A 50 2.63 -17.57 22.48
C THR A 50 3.73 -16.50 22.47
N VAL A 51 4.72 -16.69 21.61
CA VAL A 51 5.81 -15.72 21.40
C VAL A 51 5.62 -15.05 20.04
N LYS A 52 5.55 -13.72 20.05
CA LYS A 52 5.64 -12.90 18.83
C LYS A 52 7.08 -12.42 18.68
N ILE A 53 7.72 -12.73 17.55
CA ILE A 53 8.79 -11.97 16.85
C ILE A 53 9.19 -12.80 15.59
N ASN A 54 9.87 -12.18 14.63
CA ASN A 54 10.00 -12.66 13.24
C ASN A 54 11.33 -13.38 12.94
N THR A 55 11.53 -13.67 11.63
CA THR A 55 12.76 -14.03 10.88
C THR A 55 13.28 -15.47 10.99
N ASP A 56 12.96 -16.23 9.93
CA ASP A 56 13.88 -16.86 8.95
C ASP A 56 15.08 -17.70 9.46
N SER A 57 15.43 -18.89 8.96
CA SER A 57 14.84 -19.88 8.00
C SER A 57 15.59 -21.24 8.26
N THR A 58 15.47 -22.38 7.56
CA THR A 58 14.90 -22.75 6.24
C THR A 58 14.59 -24.26 6.20
N THR A 59 13.56 -24.71 5.48
CA THR A 59 13.51 -26.03 4.81
C THR A 59 12.38 -26.06 3.77
N ASP A 60 12.45 -26.97 2.79
CA ASP A 60 11.70 -26.81 1.54
C ASP A 60 10.22 -27.18 1.64
N THR A 61 9.35 -26.17 1.53
CA THR A 61 7.92 -26.28 1.20
C THR A 61 7.47 -24.92 0.67
N THR A 62 6.80 -24.88 -0.48
CA THR A 62 6.46 -23.63 -1.21
C THR A 62 5.28 -22.86 -0.60
N VAL A 63 5.36 -22.55 0.69
CA VAL A 63 4.38 -21.70 1.38
C VAL A 63 4.54 -20.26 0.88
N LYS A 64 3.57 -19.76 0.11
CA LYS A 64 3.49 -18.32 -0.19
C LYS A 64 3.34 -17.56 1.12
N LEU A 65 4.38 -16.84 1.54
CA LEU A 65 4.37 -16.03 2.74
C LEU A 65 3.46 -14.81 2.52
N SER A 66 2.16 -15.00 2.78
CA SER A 66 1.12 -13.97 2.68
C SER A 66 1.28 -12.95 3.80
N SER A 67 2.28 -12.09 3.69
CA SER A 67 2.40 -10.88 4.51
C SER A 67 1.07 -10.14 4.47
N HIS A 68 0.45 -9.90 5.63
CA HIS A 68 -0.82 -9.18 5.75
C HIS A 68 -0.68 -7.66 5.49
N TYR A 69 0.31 -7.26 4.71
CA TYR A 69 0.53 -5.91 4.23
C TYR A 69 -0.62 -5.52 3.29
N ARG A 70 -1.60 -4.77 3.79
CA ARG A 70 -2.54 -4.06 2.93
C ARG A 70 -1.80 -2.90 2.26
N PRO A 71 -1.67 -2.87 0.92
CA PRO A 71 -1.02 -1.78 0.22
C PRO A 71 -1.77 -0.47 0.49
N LYS A 72 -1.00 0.57 0.84
CA LYS A 72 -1.52 1.86 1.29
C LYS A 72 -1.50 2.86 0.14
N LEU A 73 -2.68 3.16 -0.39
CA LEU A 73 -2.92 4.27 -1.31
C LEU A 73 -2.92 5.62 -0.56
N SER A 74 -2.66 6.70 -1.28
CA SER A 74 -2.83 8.08 -0.82
C SER A 74 -4.30 8.42 -0.57
N ASN A 75 -4.59 9.28 0.41
CA ASN A 75 -5.97 9.69 0.72
C ASN A 75 -6.54 10.59 -0.40
N PHE A 76 -7.74 10.28 -0.89
CA PHE A 76 -8.47 11.11 -1.86
C PHE A 76 -9.81 11.56 -1.27
N TYR A 77 -10.06 12.87 -1.26
CA TYR A 77 -11.22 13.51 -0.61
C TYR A 77 -12.33 13.84 -1.60
N GLY A 78 -12.00 14.11 -2.86
CA GLY A 78 -12.97 14.51 -3.88
C GLY A 78 -13.54 15.90 -3.63
N ASP A 79 -12.72 16.81 -3.08
CA ASP A 79 -13.09 18.20 -2.80
C ASP A 79 -12.17 19.24 -3.48
N GLY A 80 -11.02 18.83 -4.01
CA GLY A 80 -10.10 19.73 -4.71
C GLY A 80 -9.43 20.76 -3.79
N SER A 81 -9.43 20.53 -2.48
CA SER A 81 -8.69 21.36 -1.52
C SER A 81 -7.18 21.26 -1.74
N LYS A 82 -6.41 22.21 -1.19
CA LYS A 82 -4.93 22.27 -1.33
C LYS A 82 -4.18 21.07 -0.74
N SER A 83 -4.87 20.17 -0.04
CA SER A 83 -4.37 18.94 0.56
C SER A 83 -4.96 17.67 -0.06
N ASP A 84 -5.92 17.80 -0.99
CA ASP A 84 -6.45 16.69 -1.76
C ASP A 84 -5.51 16.37 -2.94
N ILE A 85 -5.50 15.11 -3.37
CA ILE A 85 -4.72 14.67 -4.53
C ILE A 85 -5.59 14.72 -5.80
N PRO A 86 -5.03 15.00 -6.98
CA PRO A 86 -5.78 14.90 -8.23
C PRO A 86 -6.35 13.49 -8.43
N TYR A 87 -7.56 13.38 -8.96
CA TYR A 87 -8.18 12.08 -9.24
C TYR A 87 -7.28 11.20 -10.12
N ASP A 88 -6.72 11.77 -11.19
CA ASP A 88 -5.83 11.07 -12.13
C ASP A 88 -4.59 10.46 -11.41
N GLN A 89 -4.07 11.12 -10.38
CA GLN A 89 -2.95 10.61 -9.57
C GLN A 89 -3.41 9.46 -8.67
N TRP A 90 -4.52 9.63 -7.94
CA TRP A 90 -5.09 8.56 -7.11
C TRP A 90 -5.44 7.33 -7.96
N ARG A 91 -6.00 7.56 -9.15
CA ARG A 91 -6.39 6.52 -10.08
C ARG A 91 -5.18 5.72 -10.57
N TYR A 92 -4.09 6.39 -10.91
CA TYR A 92 -2.83 5.74 -11.27
C TYR A 92 -2.26 4.85 -10.14
N GLU A 93 -2.36 5.28 -8.88
CA GLU A 93 -2.00 4.42 -7.74
C GLU A 93 -2.87 3.15 -7.67
N VAL A 94 -4.19 3.27 -7.90
CA VAL A 94 -5.10 2.11 -7.90
C VAL A 94 -4.85 1.18 -9.10
N ASP A 95 -4.59 1.72 -10.29
CA ASP A 95 -4.29 0.90 -11.47
C ASP A 95 -2.93 0.17 -11.31
N CYS A 96 -1.97 0.74 -10.58
CA CYS A 96 -0.76 0.04 -10.16
C CYS A 96 -1.06 -1.10 -9.18
N LEU A 97 -1.89 -0.85 -8.16
CA LEU A 97 -2.34 -1.86 -7.19
C LEU A 97 -3.06 -3.04 -7.86
N VAL A 98 -3.94 -2.79 -8.84
CA VAL A 98 -4.62 -3.83 -9.63
C VAL A 98 -3.61 -4.64 -10.46
N ARG A 99 -2.61 -3.98 -11.06
CA ARG A 99 -1.54 -4.61 -11.84
C ARG A 99 -0.62 -5.51 -11.00
N GLU A 100 -0.50 -5.26 -9.70
CA GLU A 100 0.30 -6.07 -8.76
C GLU A 100 -0.39 -7.38 -8.31
N LYS A 101 -1.62 -7.66 -8.75
CA LYS A 101 -2.36 -8.93 -8.54
C LYS A 101 -2.56 -9.30 -7.07
N TYR A 102 -2.86 -8.30 -6.23
CA TYR A 102 -3.48 -8.53 -4.93
C TYR A 102 -4.87 -9.14 -5.08
N ASP A 103 -5.39 -9.73 -4.00
CA ASP A 103 -6.76 -10.23 -3.96
C ASP A 103 -7.79 -9.07 -4.05
N ASP A 104 -8.88 -9.28 -4.81
CA ASP A 104 -9.94 -8.29 -5.04
C ASP A 104 -10.51 -7.69 -3.74
N SER A 105 -10.59 -8.47 -2.65
CA SER A 105 -11.07 -7.98 -1.34
C SER A 105 -10.05 -7.07 -0.64
N ILE A 106 -8.75 -7.32 -0.85
CA ILE A 106 -7.67 -6.44 -0.37
C ILE A 106 -7.70 -5.13 -1.17
N ILE A 107 -7.81 -5.21 -2.50
CA ILE A 107 -7.90 -4.03 -3.38
C ILE A 107 -9.13 -3.19 -3.03
N ALA A 108 -10.31 -3.81 -2.94
CA ALA A 108 -11.54 -3.13 -2.55
C ALA A 108 -11.44 -2.45 -1.18
N GLN A 109 -10.83 -3.11 -0.18
CA GLN A 109 -10.64 -2.51 1.13
C GLN A 109 -9.62 -1.37 1.11
N SER A 110 -8.51 -1.49 0.37
CA SER A 110 -7.53 -0.40 0.23
C SER A 110 -8.14 0.83 -0.44
N ILE A 111 -8.94 0.65 -1.51
CA ILE A 111 -9.71 1.71 -2.16
C ILE A 111 -10.66 2.38 -1.15
N ARG A 112 -11.51 1.61 -0.45
CA ARG A 112 -12.43 2.15 0.56
C ARG A 112 -11.70 2.87 1.69
N ASN A 113 -10.52 2.39 2.08
CA ASN A 113 -9.67 2.99 3.10
C ASN A 113 -9.00 4.29 2.64
N SER A 114 -8.74 4.49 1.33
CA SER A 114 -8.15 5.72 0.80
C SER A 114 -9.17 6.83 0.55
N LEU A 115 -10.41 6.49 0.21
CA LEU A 115 -11.47 7.47 0.01
C LEU A 115 -11.83 8.17 1.32
N LYS A 116 -11.94 9.50 1.27
CA LYS A 116 -12.26 10.42 2.38
C LYS A 116 -13.32 11.43 1.91
N GLY A 117 -13.75 12.31 2.81
CA GLY A 117 -14.61 13.46 2.46
C GLY A 117 -15.83 13.10 1.59
N ASN A 118 -15.93 13.79 0.45
CA ASN A 118 -16.99 13.62 -0.54
C ASN A 118 -16.87 12.26 -1.27
N ALA A 119 -15.65 11.84 -1.65
CA ALA A 119 -15.43 10.58 -2.35
C ALA A 119 -15.82 9.35 -1.49
N ALA A 120 -15.62 9.42 -0.17
CA ALA A 120 -16.14 8.42 0.77
C ALA A 120 -17.69 8.38 0.78
N GLN A 121 -18.35 9.53 0.76
CA GLN A 121 -19.82 9.60 0.69
C GLN A 121 -20.37 9.01 -0.62
N VAL A 122 -19.66 9.19 -1.74
CA VAL A 122 -19.98 8.51 -3.02
C VAL A 122 -19.84 7.00 -2.88
N ALA A 123 -18.74 6.50 -2.30
CA ALA A 123 -18.52 5.07 -2.11
C ALA A 123 -19.56 4.43 -1.18
N MET A 124 -19.96 5.11 -0.09
CA MET A 124 -21.01 4.63 0.81
C MET A 124 -22.36 4.42 0.12
N ARG A 125 -22.69 5.25 -0.89
CA ARG A 125 -23.95 5.14 -1.67
C ARG A 125 -23.98 3.94 -2.61
N LEU A 126 -22.84 3.29 -2.90
CA LEU A 126 -22.78 2.02 -3.64
C LEU A 126 -23.03 0.79 -2.75
N GLY A 127 -22.99 0.94 -1.42
CA GLY A 127 -23.19 -0.14 -0.46
C GLY A 127 -21.95 -1.00 -0.18
N PRO A 128 -22.02 -1.90 0.83
CA PRO A 128 -20.88 -2.68 1.31
C PRO A 128 -20.41 -3.76 0.32
N GLU A 129 -21.26 -4.21 -0.59
CA GLU A 129 -20.93 -5.26 -1.59
C GLU A 129 -20.36 -4.70 -2.91
N ALA A 130 -20.09 -3.39 -2.97
CA ALA A 130 -19.54 -2.72 -4.15
C ALA A 130 -18.16 -3.26 -4.54
N LYS A 131 -18.08 -3.98 -5.67
CA LYS A 131 -16.82 -4.51 -6.24
C LYS A 131 -15.94 -3.39 -6.81
N VAL A 132 -14.65 -3.68 -6.97
CA VAL A 132 -13.62 -2.75 -7.50
C VAL A 132 -14.05 -2.04 -8.80
N PRO A 133 -14.61 -2.72 -9.83
CA PRO A 133 -15.00 -2.04 -11.07
C PRO A 133 -16.10 -0.99 -10.88
N ALA A 134 -17.15 -1.32 -10.12
CA ALA A 134 -18.27 -0.40 -9.86
C ALA A 134 -17.86 0.79 -8.98
N LEU A 135 -16.90 0.59 -8.06
CA LEU A 135 -16.26 1.68 -7.33
C LEU A 135 -15.50 2.61 -8.27
N LEU A 136 -14.64 2.07 -9.14
CA LEU A 136 -13.83 2.85 -10.07
C LEU A 136 -14.68 3.60 -11.10
N GLU A 137 -15.62 2.92 -11.75
CA GLU A 137 -16.61 3.52 -12.67
C GLU A 137 -17.34 4.69 -12.01
N LYS A 138 -17.76 4.53 -10.74
CA LYS A 138 -18.50 5.60 -10.06
C LYS A 138 -17.63 6.78 -9.63
N MET A 139 -16.35 6.55 -9.32
CA MET A 139 -15.41 7.66 -9.08
C MET A 139 -15.08 8.37 -10.39
N GLU A 140 -14.83 7.65 -11.48
CA GLU A 140 -14.60 8.21 -12.82
C GLU A 140 -15.76 9.10 -13.27
N SER A 141 -17.00 8.62 -13.11
CA SER A 141 -18.24 9.35 -13.42
C SER A 141 -18.45 10.68 -12.66
N ILE A 142 -17.68 10.96 -11.61
CA ILE A 142 -17.91 12.12 -10.70
C ILE A 142 -16.65 12.98 -10.54
N PHE A 143 -15.48 12.35 -10.46
CA PHE A 143 -14.18 12.96 -10.20
C PHE A 143 -13.18 12.79 -11.34
N GLY A 144 -13.49 11.94 -12.32
CA GLY A 144 -12.71 11.80 -13.54
C GLY A 144 -12.57 13.14 -14.26
N SER A 145 -11.47 13.31 -14.99
CA SER A 145 -11.15 14.54 -15.73
C SER A 145 -12.00 14.67 -16.98
N ILE A 146 -13.32 14.82 -16.79
CA ILE A 146 -14.29 15.09 -17.85
C ILE A 146 -14.12 16.55 -18.30
N GLU A 147 -13.08 16.78 -19.11
CA GLU A 147 -13.08 17.90 -20.05
C GLU A 147 -14.20 17.67 -21.06
N LYS A 148 -15.41 18.03 -20.65
CA LYS A 148 -16.62 18.00 -21.48
C LYS A 148 -16.30 18.70 -22.79
N GLY A 149 -16.77 18.15 -23.92
CA GLY A 149 -16.56 18.76 -25.24
C GLY A 149 -16.98 20.23 -25.27
N GLU A 150 -18.03 20.58 -24.55
CA GLU A 150 -18.49 21.95 -24.27
C GLU A 150 -17.41 22.85 -23.65
N SER A 151 -16.69 22.36 -22.64
CA SER A 151 -15.64 23.09 -21.94
C SER A 151 -14.39 23.27 -22.82
N ILE A 152 -13.98 22.23 -23.54
CA ILE A 152 -12.87 22.35 -24.51
C ILE A 152 -13.24 23.31 -25.64
N MET A 153 -14.48 23.24 -26.14
CA MET A 153 -14.98 24.12 -27.18
C MET A 153 -15.12 25.58 -26.70
N GLN A 154 -15.53 25.81 -25.45
CA GLN A 154 -15.53 27.13 -24.81
C GLN A 154 -14.09 27.67 -24.62
N GLU A 155 -13.15 26.82 -24.21
CA GLU A 155 -11.74 27.18 -24.04
C GLU A 155 -11.00 27.32 -25.39
N PHE A 156 -11.59 26.86 -26.49
CA PHE A 156 -11.17 27.13 -27.87
C PHE A 156 -11.74 28.47 -28.37
N TYR A 157 -13.05 28.70 -28.27
CA TYR A 157 -13.67 29.96 -28.69
C TYR A 157 -13.26 31.19 -27.87
N SER A 158 -12.81 31.00 -26.62
CA SER A 158 -12.24 32.09 -25.81
C SER A 158 -10.72 32.31 -25.99
N ALA A 159 -10.05 31.53 -26.84
CA ALA A 159 -8.58 31.57 -27.00
C ALA A 159 -8.08 32.62 -28.00
N SER A 160 -8.15 33.90 -27.63
CA SER A 160 -7.45 34.96 -28.38
C SER A 160 -5.93 34.82 -28.36
N GLN A 161 -5.27 35.43 -29.34
CA GLN A 161 -3.82 35.66 -29.33
C GLN A 161 -3.50 36.75 -28.30
N ARG A 162 -2.51 36.53 -27.42
CA ARG A 162 -2.11 37.54 -26.43
C ARG A 162 -1.24 38.61 -27.08
N GLN A 163 -1.25 39.84 -26.57
CA GLN A 163 -0.51 40.98 -27.15
C GLN A 163 1.01 40.77 -27.28
N SER A 164 1.59 39.87 -26.48
CA SER A 164 3.02 39.51 -26.50
C SER A 164 3.29 38.10 -27.04
N GLU A 165 2.30 37.45 -27.64
CA GLU A 165 2.40 36.07 -28.14
C GLU A 165 2.56 36.06 -29.66
N ASP A 166 3.60 35.39 -30.15
CA ASP A 166 3.80 35.20 -31.59
C ASP A 166 2.75 34.26 -32.21
N SER A 167 2.45 34.55 -33.48
CA SER A 167 1.60 33.79 -34.40
C SER A 167 1.85 32.27 -34.42
N MET A 168 3.11 31.81 -34.44
CA MET A 168 3.44 30.38 -34.42
C MET A 168 3.18 29.78 -33.03
N THR A 169 3.47 30.53 -31.97
CA THR A 169 3.22 30.10 -30.58
C THR A 169 1.72 29.91 -30.33
N TRP A 170 0.90 30.89 -30.76
CA TRP A 170 -0.56 30.81 -30.70
C TRP A 170 -1.10 29.64 -31.53
N SER A 171 -0.60 29.46 -32.75
CA SER A 171 -0.99 28.35 -33.64
C SER A 171 -0.70 26.99 -33.00
N CYS A 172 0.52 26.77 -32.49
CA CYS A 172 0.90 25.54 -31.79
C CYS A 172 0.01 25.26 -30.57
N ARG A 173 -0.33 26.28 -29.76
CA ARG A 173 -1.25 26.13 -28.62
C ARG A 173 -2.64 25.65 -29.06
N ASN A 174 -3.20 26.23 -30.10
CA ASN A 174 -4.53 25.87 -30.61
C ASN A 174 -4.54 24.49 -31.28
N ILE A 175 -3.46 24.11 -31.97
CA ILE A 175 -3.25 22.76 -32.51
C ILE A 175 -3.20 21.74 -31.37
N GLN A 176 -2.44 22.00 -30.30
CA GLN A 176 -2.33 21.09 -29.16
C GLN A 176 -3.67 20.92 -28.41
N LYS A 177 -4.46 21.99 -28.23
CA LYS A 177 -5.86 21.89 -27.76
C LYS A 177 -6.72 21.01 -28.67
N SER A 178 -6.62 21.20 -29.98
CA SER A 178 -7.37 20.41 -30.97
C SER A 178 -7.02 18.92 -30.96
N HIS A 179 -5.75 18.59 -30.70
CA HIS A 179 -5.32 17.19 -30.50
C HIS A 179 -5.80 16.59 -29.17
N LYS A 180 -5.93 17.41 -28.11
CA LYS A 180 -6.50 16.95 -26.82
C LYS A 180 -7.98 16.62 -26.97
N ALA A 181 -8.76 17.48 -27.62
CA ALA A 181 -10.18 17.26 -27.91
C ALA A 181 -10.45 15.90 -28.57
N ARG A 182 -9.65 15.54 -29.59
CA ARG A 182 -9.76 14.26 -30.32
C ARG A 182 -9.37 13.00 -29.54
N ARG A 183 -8.92 13.13 -28.28
CA ARG A 183 -8.60 12.01 -27.38
C ARG A 183 -9.60 11.85 -26.23
N SER A 184 -10.66 12.66 -26.20
CA SER A 184 -11.71 12.68 -25.18
C SER A 184 -13.04 12.10 -25.69
N HIS A 185 -12.99 11.28 -26.74
CA HIS A 185 -14.08 10.58 -27.43
C HIS A 185 -13.60 9.17 -27.81
#